data_AF-A0AAV8ZSH4-F1
#
_entry.id   AF-A0AAV8ZSH4-F1
#
_cell.length_a   1.000
_cell.length_b   1.000
_cell.length_c   1.000
_cell.angle_alpha   90.00
_cell.angle_beta   90.00
_cell.angle_gamma   90.00
#
_symmetry.space_group_name_H-M   'P 1'
#
loop_
_entity.id
_entity.type
_entity.pdbx_description
1 polymer ?
#
loop_
_entity_poly.entity_id
_entity_poly.type
_entity_poly.pdbx_seq_one_letter_code
_entity_poly.pdbx_strand_id
1 'polypeptide(L)'
;MTGASKKMASHNPNISDILYSELNYSQEWINCHVSEHVGYHYRQYLIKFVEQHKNIVSVFESYYNFVIKQLNLINDGEYINILVYLLGKQNKPRLLEETYSCINFISLLLYDLFIFIDKLNKLFPEHESLFYHRRFLVYHLLKLAYEYHSIEFHIRSKVIESSINTINNKNIVNSDVIVTVKSSNNDSESNQWPKLYKVPLYKIETCNLYKIVSNSEKHFVSENLNNSCTIVQIEFTKRYQKWMKYVIGFE
;
A
#
# COMPACT_ATOMS: atom_id res chain seq x y z
N MET A 1 -7.82 -42.31 44.57
CA MET A 1 -6.92 -41.92 43.46
C MET A 1 -7.79 -41.44 42.31
N THR A 2 -8.10 -40.15 42.28
CA THR A 2 -8.98 -39.51 41.29
C THR A 2 -8.11 -38.95 40.16
N GLY A 3 -8.14 -39.64 39.01
CA GLY A 3 -7.49 -39.19 37.78
C GLY A 3 -8.27 -38.04 37.15
N ALA A 4 -7.81 -36.81 37.34
CA ALA A 4 -8.28 -35.66 36.58
C ALA A 4 -7.59 -35.66 35.21
N SER A 5 -8.29 -36.18 34.20
CA SER A 5 -7.92 -36.02 32.80
C SER A 5 -8.07 -34.54 32.43
N LYS A 6 -6.94 -33.83 32.38
CA LYS A 6 -6.84 -32.43 31.97
C LYS A 6 -7.11 -32.39 30.47
N LYS A 7 -8.36 -32.13 30.06
CA LYS A 7 -8.71 -31.81 28.68
C LYS A 7 -7.87 -30.59 28.27
N MET A 8 -6.84 -30.81 27.47
CA MET A 8 -6.18 -29.73 26.74
C MET A 8 -7.21 -29.18 25.76
N ALA A 9 -7.69 -27.97 26.01
CA ALA A 9 -8.51 -27.25 25.04
C ALA A 9 -7.64 -27.07 23.78
N SER A 10 -8.04 -27.69 22.67
CA SER A 10 -7.48 -27.44 21.36
C SER A 10 -7.80 -26.01 20.97
N HIS A 11 -6.91 -25.07 21.30
CA HIS A 11 -7.01 -23.70 20.86
C HIS A 11 -6.65 -23.68 19.37
N ASN A 12 -7.66 -23.81 18.51
CA ASN A 12 -7.45 -23.57 17.08
C ASN A 12 -7.03 -22.10 16.94
N PRO A 13 -5.82 -21.82 16.41
CA PRO A 13 -5.35 -20.45 16.30
C PRO A 13 -6.30 -19.66 15.40
N ASN A 14 -6.67 -18.46 15.85
CA ASN A 14 -7.50 -17.56 15.05
C ASN A 14 -6.70 -17.16 13.80
N ILE A 15 -7.37 -16.99 12.66
CA ILE A 15 -6.72 -16.53 11.42
C ILE A 15 -5.92 -15.23 11.63
N SER A 16 -6.38 -14.36 12.54
CA SER A 16 -5.66 -13.13 12.92
C SER A 16 -4.28 -13.44 13.52
N ASP A 17 -4.21 -14.44 14.41
CA ASP A 17 -2.97 -14.84 15.09
C ASP A 17 -1.98 -15.49 14.12
N ILE A 18 -2.50 -16.36 13.24
CA ILE A 18 -1.70 -16.98 12.17
C ILE A 18 -1.13 -15.88 11.28
N LEU A 19 -1.96 -14.97 10.79
CA LEU A 19 -1.53 -13.91 9.90
C LEU A 19 -0.50 -12.99 10.55
N TYR A 20 -0.69 -12.64 11.82
CA TYR A 20 0.28 -11.86 12.58
C TYR A 20 1.62 -12.61 12.73
N SER A 21 1.59 -13.92 13.01
CA SER A 21 2.81 -14.74 13.09
C SER A 21 3.54 -14.83 11.74
N GLU A 22 2.80 -15.00 10.63
CA GLU A 22 3.36 -15.05 9.27
C GLU A 22 3.96 -13.70 8.84
N LEU A 23 3.34 -12.58 9.25
CA LEU A 23 3.87 -11.24 9.02
C LEU A 23 5.20 -11.02 9.77
N ASN A 24 5.34 -11.52 11.00
CA ASN A 24 6.61 -11.45 11.73
C ASN A 24 7.66 -12.36 11.11
N TYR A 25 7.29 -13.60 10.78
CA TYR A 25 8.19 -14.55 10.12
C TYR A 25 8.74 -13.99 8.80
N SER A 26 7.86 -13.44 7.94
CA SER A 26 8.30 -12.85 6.67
C SER A 26 9.25 -11.67 6.87
N GLN A 27 9.06 -10.87 7.93
CA GLN A 27 9.97 -9.77 8.26
C GLN A 27 11.33 -10.27 8.71
N GLU A 28 11.38 -11.25 9.62
CA GLU A 28 12.61 -11.88 10.09
C GLU A 28 13.39 -12.50 8.92
N TRP A 29 12.68 -13.22 8.06
CA TRP A 29 13.27 -13.86 6.89
C TRP A 29 13.89 -12.84 5.93
N ILE A 30 13.16 -11.76 5.60
CA ILE A 30 13.66 -10.69 4.71
C ILE A 30 14.87 -9.98 5.32
N ASN A 31 14.91 -9.77 6.65
CA ASN A 31 16.07 -9.16 7.31
C ASN A 31 17.36 -9.98 7.09
N CYS A 32 17.24 -11.30 6.88
CA CYS A 32 18.38 -12.17 6.58
C CYS A 32 18.63 -12.36 5.08
N HIS A 33 17.62 -12.13 4.22
CA HIS A 33 17.65 -12.46 2.79
C HIS A 33 17.16 -11.27 1.92
N VAL A 34 17.76 -10.09 2.11
CA VAL A 34 17.30 -8.81 1.54
C VAL A 34 17.27 -8.77 0.01
N SER A 35 18.12 -9.55 -0.67
CA SER A 35 18.12 -9.66 -2.14
C SER A 35 17.00 -10.55 -2.69
N GLU A 36 16.40 -11.41 -1.87
CA GLU A 36 15.49 -12.43 -2.36
C GLU A 36 14.06 -11.89 -2.53
N HIS A 37 13.63 -11.77 -3.78
CA HIS A 37 12.28 -11.32 -4.13
C HIS A 37 11.17 -12.19 -3.53
N VAL A 38 11.46 -13.47 -3.25
CA VAL A 38 10.48 -14.43 -2.71
C VAL A 38 9.93 -13.96 -1.36
N GLY A 39 10.79 -13.46 -0.47
CA GLY A 39 10.36 -12.94 0.83
C GLY A 39 9.40 -11.75 0.68
N TYR A 40 9.74 -10.81 -0.20
CA TYR A 40 8.87 -9.66 -0.47
C TYR A 40 7.55 -10.06 -1.12
N HIS A 41 7.54 -11.04 -2.04
CA HIS A 41 6.30 -11.54 -2.64
C HIS A 41 5.40 -12.20 -1.60
N TYR A 42 5.99 -13.00 -0.70
CA TYR A 42 5.22 -13.60 0.39
C TYR A 42 4.65 -12.53 1.32
N ARG A 43 5.46 -11.54 1.73
CA ARG A 43 4.99 -10.41 2.55
C ARG A 43 3.89 -9.61 1.86
N GLN A 44 4.04 -9.31 0.56
CA GLN A 44 3.00 -8.64 -0.25
C GLN A 44 1.71 -9.45 -0.30
N TYR A 45 1.80 -10.77 -0.41
CA TYR A 45 0.65 -11.66 -0.35
C TYR A 45 -0.06 -11.57 1.01
N LEU A 46 0.68 -11.63 2.12
CA LEU A 46 0.10 -11.47 3.47
C LEU A 46 -0.58 -10.11 3.66
N ILE A 47 0.05 -9.02 3.20
CA ILE A 47 -0.52 -7.67 3.28
C ILE A 47 -1.84 -7.58 2.50
N LYS A 48 -1.91 -8.14 1.29
CA LYS A 48 -3.17 -8.20 0.52
C LYS A 48 -4.20 -9.11 1.16
N PHE A 49 -3.76 -10.18 1.81
CA PHE A 49 -4.65 -11.06 2.54
C PHE A 49 -5.38 -10.30 3.66
N VAL A 50 -4.70 -9.37 4.35
CA VAL A 50 -5.32 -8.47 5.34
C VAL A 50 -6.42 -7.60 4.73
N GLU A 51 -6.19 -7.05 3.54
CA GLU A 51 -7.16 -6.22 2.79
C GLU A 51 -8.41 -7.02 2.40
N GLN A 52 -8.22 -8.28 1.97
CA GLN A 52 -9.28 -9.10 1.38
C GLN A 52 -10.12 -9.86 2.43
N HIS A 53 -9.51 -10.21 3.57
CA HIS A 53 -10.19 -11.02 4.58
C HIS A 53 -10.96 -10.17 5.57
N LYS A 54 -12.29 -10.16 5.40
CA LYS A 54 -13.26 -9.42 6.23
C LYS A 54 -13.41 -9.93 7.67
N ASN A 55 -12.81 -11.07 8.02
CA ASN A 55 -12.97 -11.70 9.32
C ASN A 55 -11.80 -11.40 10.27
N ILE A 56 -11.08 -10.30 10.07
CA ILE A 56 -10.02 -9.86 10.99
C ILE A 56 -10.68 -9.07 12.11
N VAL A 57 -10.76 -9.72 13.28
CA VAL A 57 -11.53 -9.22 14.43
C VAL A 57 -10.68 -8.35 15.37
N SER A 58 -9.36 -8.39 15.24
CA SER A 58 -8.43 -7.65 16.10
C SER A 58 -7.50 -6.74 15.32
N VAL A 59 -7.13 -5.62 15.93
CA VAL A 59 -6.07 -4.75 15.42
C VAL A 59 -4.71 -5.34 15.76
N PHE A 60 -3.77 -5.29 14.82
CA PHE A 60 -2.39 -5.64 15.06
C PHE A 60 -1.68 -4.52 15.82
N GLU A 61 -1.80 -4.54 17.15
CA GLU A 61 -1.40 -3.45 18.03
C GLU A 61 0.05 -3.00 17.84
N SER A 62 0.98 -3.93 17.58
CA SER A 62 2.39 -3.57 17.37
C SER A 62 2.57 -2.63 16.18
N TYR A 63 2.08 -3.02 15.00
CA TYR A 63 2.16 -2.21 13.77
C TYR A 63 1.42 -0.88 13.95
N TYR A 64 0.23 -0.91 14.55
CA TYR A 64 -0.51 0.31 14.88
C TYR A 64 0.30 1.26 15.77
N ASN A 65 0.82 0.78 16.89
CA ASN A 65 1.57 1.59 17.85
C ASN A 65 2.86 2.17 17.23
N PHE A 66 3.53 1.40 16.39
CA PHE A 66 4.69 1.89 15.65
C PHE A 66 4.33 3.04 14.71
N VAL A 67 3.22 2.93 13.98
CA VAL A 67 2.75 3.99 13.08
C VAL A 67 2.30 5.23 13.85
N ILE A 68 1.54 5.07 14.94
CA ILE A 68 1.14 6.17 15.82
C ILE A 68 2.35 6.94 16.32
N LYS A 69 3.38 6.22 16.80
CA LYS A 69 4.65 6.82 17.23
C LYS A 69 5.37 7.52 16.08
N GLN A 70 5.47 6.89 14.91
CA GLN A 70 6.15 7.46 13.75
C GLN A 70 5.48 8.74 13.23
N LEU A 71 4.15 8.83 13.34
CA LEU A 71 3.36 10.00 12.95
C LEU A 71 3.18 11.02 14.07
N ASN A 72 3.76 10.80 15.25
CA ASN A 72 3.60 11.63 16.45
C ASN A 72 2.11 11.87 16.83
N LEU A 73 1.29 10.83 16.71
CA LEU A 73 -0.12 10.86 17.09
C LEU A 73 -0.30 10.39 18.55
N ILE A 74 -1.39 10.82 19.19
CA ILE A 74 -1.77 10.36 20.52
C ILE A 74 -2.58 9.07 20.37
N ASN A 75 -2.21 8.02 21.12
CA ASN A 75 -3.02 6.82 21.23
C ASN A 75 -4.06 7.02 22.33
N ASP A 76 -5.30 7.30 21.95
CA ASP A 76 -6.46 7.45 22.82
C ASP A 76 -7.26 6.15 23.00
N GLY A 77 -6.79 5.05 22.42
CA GLY A 77 -7.49 3.76 22.39
C GLY A 77 -8.57 3.66 21.31
N GLU A 78 -8.84 4.74 20.56
CA GLU A 78 -9.80 4.76 19.47
C GLU A 78 -9.09 4.58 18.13
N TYR A 79 -8.89 3.34 17.71
CA TYR A 79 -8.17 3.00 16.48
C TYR A 79 -8.71 3.69 15.21
N ILE A 80 -9.98 4.07 15.18
CA ILE A 80 -10.60 4.75 14.04
C ILE A 80 -10.01 6.15 13.79
N ASN A 81 -9.45 6.79 14.82
CA ASN A 81 -8.92 8.15 14.73
C ASN A 81 -7.74 8.24 13.77
N ILE A 82 -6.99 7.15 13.56
CA ILE A 82 -5.95 7.09 12.52
C ILE A 82 -6.53 7.22 11.10
N LEU A 83 -7.68 6.58 10.83
CA LEU A 83 -8.32 6.66 9.51
C LEU A 83 -8.88 8.06 9.28
N VAL A 84 -9.51 8.65 10.30
CA VAL A 84 -10.02 10.01 10.22
C VAL A 84 -8.89 11.02 10.02
N TYR A 85 -7.77 10.84 10.73
CA TYR A 85 -6.60 11.69 10.57
C TYR A 85 -5.99 11.57 9.16
N LEU A 86 -5.76 10.34 8.68
CA LEU A 86 -5.06 10.09 7.42
C LEU A 86 -5.92 10.35 6.19
N LEU A 87 -7.15 9.85 6.19
CA LEU A 87 -8.05 9.80 5.03
C LEU A 87 -9.22 10.79 5.14
N GLY A 88 -9.47 11.36 6.32
CA GLY A 88 -10.60 12.24 6.58
C GLY A 88 -11.89 11.50 6.96
N LYS A 89 -12.97 12.26 7.12
CA LYS A 89 -14.29 11.71 7.46
C LYS A 89 -14.80 10.81 6.33
N GLN A 90 -15.29 9.65 6.71
CA GLN A 90 -15.89 8.69 5.79
C GLN A 90 -17.28 9.16 5.33
N ASN A 91 -17.62 8.85 4.08
CA ASN A 91 -18.94 9.18 3.51
C ASN A 91 -20.00 8.12 3.84
N LYS A 92 -19.60 6.88 4.17
CA LYS A 92 -20.50 5.74 4.45
C LYS A 92 -20.00 4.99 5.69
N PRO A 93 -20.89 4.53 6.59
CA PRO A 93 -20.49 3.69 7.71
C PRO A 93 -19.97 2.34 7.22
N ARG A 94 -18.89 1.84 7.84
CA ARG A 94 -18.36 0.49 7.65
C ARG A 94 -18.75 -0.41 8.83
N LEU A 95 -18.77 -1.71 8.58
CA LEU A 95 -18.83 -2.70 9.65
C LEU A 95 -17.54 -2.61 10.50
N LEU A 96 -17.62 -3.07 11.75
CA LEU A 96 -16.49 -2.98 12.69
C LEU A 96 -15.29 -3.79 12.18
N GLU A 97 -15.54 -4.98 11.65
CA GLU A 97 -14.52 -5.88 11.12
C GLU A 97 -13.85 -5.30 9.86
N GLU A 98 -14.64 -4.66 8.99
CA GLU A 98 -14.12 -3.94 7.82
C GLU A 98 -13.28 -2.71 8.22
N THR A 99 -13.60 -2.11 9.36
CA THR A 99 -12.83 -0.99 9.92
C THR A 99 -11.49 -1.48 10.47
N TYR A 100 -11.48 -2.57 11.24
CA TYR A 100 -10.24 -3.16 11.76
C TYR A 100 -9.33 -3.73 10.67
N SER A 101 -9.88 -4.43 9.67
CA SER A 101 -9.11 -4.85 8.49
C SER A 101 -8.47 -3.64 7.79
N CYS A 102 -9.22 -2.54 7.61
CA CYS A 102 -8.69 -1.32 7.01
C CYS A 102 -7.58 -0.67 7.86
N ILE A 103 -7.74 -0.63 9.19
CA ILE A 103 -6.72 -0.12 10.12
C ILE A 103 -5.47 -0.99 10.03
N ASN A 104 -5.61 -2.31 10.08
CA ASN A 104 -4.47 -3.22 9.97
C ASN A 104 -3.75 -3.05 8.64
N PHE A 105 -4.51 -2.95 7.54
CA PHE A 105 -3.93 -2.78 6.22
C PHE A 105 -3.14 -1.48 6.10
N ILE A 106 -3.72 -0.33 6.49
CA ILE A 106 -3.00 0.96 6.43
C ILE A 106 -1.81 0.99 7.40
N SER A 107 -1.95 0.42 8.60
CA SER A 107 -0.87 0.36 9.58
C SER A 107 0.29 -0.50 9.09
N LEU A 108 0.01 -1.64 8.46
CA LEU A 108 1.05 -2.49 7.85
C LEU A 108 1.78 -1.79 6.71
N LEU A 109 1.04 -1.16 5.80
CA LEU A 109 1.64 -0.44 4.68
C LEU A 109 2.55 0.71 5.15
N LEU A 110 2.10 1.47 6.15
CA LEU A 110 2.87 2.58 6.72
C LEU A 110 4.07 2.10 7.55
N TYR A 111 3.89 1.04 8.34
CA TYR A 111 4.99 0.41 9.07
C TYR A 111 6.06 -0.07 8.11
N ASP A 112 5.67 -0.77 7.04
CA ASP A 112 6.62 -1.27 6.06
C ASP A 112 7.35 -0.13 5.36
N LEU A 113 6.64 0.94 5.01
CA LEU A 113 7.23 2.05 4.27
C LEU A 113 8.21 2.87 5.12
N PHE A 114 7.81 3.24 6.34
CA PHE A 114 8.56 4.19 7.17
C PHE A 114 9.53 3.56 8.15
N ILE A 115 9.37 2.28 8.47
CA ILE A 115 10.17 1.62 9.49
C ILE A 115 10.95 0.48 8.86
N PHE A 116 10.26 -0.48 8.26
CA PHE A 116 10.93 -1.70 7.81
C PHE A 116 11.82 -1.46 6.60
N ILE A 117 11.24 -0.97 5.50
CA ILE A 117 11.95 -0.74 4.23
C ILE A 117 12.88 0.46 4.34
N ASP A 118 12.50 1.53 5.06
CA ASP A 118 13.39 2.65 5.31
C ASP A 118 14.70 2.21 5.99
N LYS A 119 14.61 1.35 7.02
CA LYS A 119 15.77 0.75 7.66
C LYS A 119 16.59 -0.09 6.69
N LEU A 120 15.95 -0.96 5.90
CA LEU A 120 16.66 -1.83 4.97
C LEU A 120 17.32 -1.05 3.82
N ASN A 121 16.68 -0.01 3.29
CA ASN A 121 17.27 0.84 2.26
C ASN A 121 18.52 1.58 2.76
N LYS A 122 18.57 1.96 4.05
CA LYS A 122 19.76 2.57 4.65
C LYS A 122 20.92 1.57 4.81
N LEU A 123 20.60 0.32 5.13
CA LEU A 123 21.61 -0.74 5.33
C LEU A 123 22.07 -1.38 4.00
N PHE A 124 21.17 -1.46 3.03
CA PHE A 124 21.32 -2.22 1.79
C PHE A 124 20.82 -1.41 0.56
N PRO A 125 21.40 -0.23 0.29
CA PRO A 125 20.86 0.72 -0.70
C PRO A 125 20.89 0.21 -2.15
N GLU A 126 21.68 -0.82 -2.43
CA GLU A 126 21.91 -1.34 -3.79
C GLU A 126 20.97 -2.50 -4.17
N HIS A 127 19.97 -2.81 -3.34
CA HIS A 127 19.05 -3.91 -3.60
C HIS A 127 17.79 -3.42 -4.31
N GLU A 128 17.61 -3.84 -5.57
CA GLU A 128 16.46 -3.47 -6.40
C GLU A 128 15.13 -3.98 -5.82
N SER A 129 15.13 -5.14 -5.14
CA SER A 129 13.98 -5.74 -4.45
C SER A 129 13.31 -4.75 -3.49
N LEU A 130 14.09 -3.94 -2.77
CA LEU A 130 13.59 -2.92 -1.86
C LEU A 130 12.79 -1.84 -2.59
N PHE A 131 13.28 -1.37 -3.73
CA PHE A 131 12.58 -0.37 -4.53
C PHE A 131 11.27 -0.92 -5.09
N TYR A 132 11.22 -2.18 -5.53
CA TYR A 132 9.98 -2.82 -5.97
C TYR A 132 8.96 -2.95 -4.84
N HIS A 133 9.41 -3.36 -3.65
CA HIS A 133 8.52 -3.44 -2.50
C HIS A 133 8.06 -2.04 -2.07
N ARG A 134 8.93 -1.02 -2.10
CA ARG A 134 8.54 0.38 -1.84
C ARG A 134 7.47 0.88 -2.80
N ARG A 135 7.59 0.59 -4.11
CA ARG A 135 6.56 0.90 -5.12
C ARG A 135 5.22 0.24 -4.78
N PHE A 136 5.25 -1.03 -4.38
CA PHE A 136 4.06 -1.76 -3.95
C PHE A 136 3.35 -1.05 -2.79
N LEU A 137 4.11 -0.64 -1.76
CA LEU A 137 3.55 0.04 -0.58
C LEU A 137 2.90 1.38 -0.95
N VAL A 138 3.63 2.23 -1.69
CA VAL A 138 3.12 3.55 -2.11
C VAL A 138 1.89 3.41 -3.00
N TYR A 139 1.90 2.46 -3.95
CA TYR A 139 0.76 2.18 -4.80
C TYR A 139 -0.49 1.81 -3.98
N HIS A 140 -0.35 0.85 -3.06
CA HIS A 140 -1.49 0.36 -2.27
C HIS A 140 -1.98 1.40 -1.23
N LEU A 141 -1.11 2.24 -0.67
CA LEU A 141 -1.52 3.36 0.19
C LEU A 141 -2.40 4.36 -0.55
N LEU A 142 -2.00 4.70 -1.78
CA LEU A 142 -2.77 5.63 -2.61
C LEU A 142 -4.07 4.98 -3.07
N LYS A 143 -4.03 3.75 -3.58
CA LYS A 143 -5.22 2.99 -3.96
C LYS A 143 -6.24 2.92 -2.82
N LEU A 144 -5.78 2.64 -1.60
CA LEU A 144 -6.63 2.62 -0.40
C LEU A 144 -7.32 3.96 -0.16
N ALA A 145 -6.61 5.09 -0.34
CA ALA A 145 -7.21 6.41 -0.17
C ALA A 145 -8.37 6.66 -1.15
N TYR A 146 -8.25 6.19 -2.39
CA TYR A 146 -9.31 6.28 -3.40
C TYR A 146 -10.50 5.37 -3.04
N GLU A 147 -10.23 4.11 -2.71
CA GLU A 147 -11.25 3.13 -2.35
C GLU A 147 -12.02 3.52 -1.07
N TYR A 148 -11.33 4.13 -0.10
CA TYR A 148 -11.95 4.65 1.12
C TYR A 148 -13.02 5.72 0.84
N HIS A 149 -12.82 6.53 -0.21
CA HIS A 149 -13.78 7.53 -0.67
C HIS A 149 -14.70 7.02 -1.79
N SER A 150 -14.63 5.74 -2.16
CA SER A 150 -15.39 5.14 -3.27
C SER A 150 -15.14 5.81 -4.64
N ILE A 151 -13.90 6.24 -4.88
CA ILE A 151 -13.46 6.84 -6.14
C ILE A 151 -12.63 5.79 -6.89
N GLU A 152 -12.79 5.72 -8.22
CA GLU A 152 -11.98 4.82 -9.05
C GLU A 152 -10.52 5.28 -9.09
N PHE A 153 -9.60 4.34 -8.82
CA PHE A 153 -8.17 4.62 -8.81
C PHE A 153 -7.61 4.57 -10.24
N HIS A 154 -7.31 5.73 -10.82
CA HIS A 154 -6.68 5.84 -12.14
C HIS A 154 -5.22 6.30 -12.01
N ILE A 155 -4.32 5.51 -12.60
CA ILE A 155 -2.90 5.84 -12.76
C ILE A 155 -2.76 6.85 -13.91
N ARG A 156 -1.92 7.90 -13.74
CA ARG A 156 -1.70 8.93 -14.77
C ARG A 156 -0.82 8.39 -15.91
N SER A 157 -1.32 7.48 -16.75
CA SER A 157 -0.61 7.07 -17.97
C SER A 157 -0.72 8.15 -19.06
N LYS A 158 0.38 8.86 -19.34
CA LYS A 158 0.63 9.49 -20.66
C LYS A 158 1.47 8.51 -21.49
N VAL A 159 0.83 7.52 -22.10
CA VAL A 159 1.50 6.67 -23.10
C VAL A 159 0.68 6.74 -24.39
N ILE A 160 1.36 7.18 -25.45
CA ILE A 160 0.86 7.34 -26.81
C ILE A 160 0.31 6.00 -27.29
N GLU A 161 -0.98 5.97 -27.61
CA GLU A 161 -1.68 4.81 -28.16
C GLU A 161 -1.08 4.41 -29.52
N SER A 162 -0.35 3.30 -29.54
CA SER A 162 -0.41 2.40 -30.69
C SER A 162 -0.06 0.98 -30.26
N SER A 163 -1.00 0.07 -30.52
CA SER A 163 -0.85 -1.38 -30.67
C SER A 163 -0.80 -2.31 -29.43
N ILE A 164 -1.94 -3.02 -29.25
CA ILE A 164 -2.07 -4.51 -29.22
C ILE A 164 -2.11 -5.27 -27.87
N ASN A 165 -3.33 -5.74 -27.58
CA ASN A 165 -3.81 -7.05 -27.10
C ASN A 165 -3.53 -7.58 -25.68
N THR A 166 -4.67 -7.95 -25.09
CA THR A 166 -4.97 -8.67 -23.84
C THR A 166 -4.37 -10.08 -23.80
N ILE A 167 -3.86 -10.52 -22.65
CA ILE A 167 -3.94 -11.91 -22.09
C ILE A 167 -3.53 -11.89 -20.59
N ASN A 168 -4.47 -12.34 -19.73
CA ASN A 168 -4.41 -13.07 -18.45
C ASN A 168 -3.23 -12.94 -17.45
N ASN A 169 -3.63 -12.80 -16.18
CA ASN A 169 -3.02 -13.31 -14.94
C ASN A 169 -1.49 -13.34 -14.89
N LYS A 170 -0.86 -12.20 -14.62
CA LYS A 170 0.54 -12.14 -14.16
C LYS A 170 0.71 -11.14 -13.03
N ASN A 171 1.59 -11.51 -12.10
CA ASN A 171 2.01 -10.75 -10.94
C ASN A 171 2.29 -9.28 -11.31
N ILE A 172 1.73 -8.37 -10.50
CA ILE A 172 1.68 -6.90 -10.66
C ILE A 172 3.05 -6.22 -10.83
N VAL A 173 4.16 -6.97 -10.74
CA VAL A 173 5.50 -6.39 -10.79
C VAL A 173 5.96 -6.09 -12.24
N ASN A 174 5.33 -6.63 -13.28
CA ASN A 174 5.81 -6.45 -14.68
C ASN A 174 4.74 -6.17 -15.75
N SER A 175 3.54 -5.65 -15.43
CA SER A 175 2.53 -5.36 -16.48
C SER A 175 2.45 -3.87 -16.83
N ASP A 176 2.94 -3.52 -18.02
CA ASP A 176 2.39 -2.40 -18.80
C ASP A 176 0.93 -2.75 -19.14
N VAL A 177 -0.04 -2.03 -18.57
CA VAL A 177 -1.46 -2.38 -18.66
C VAL A 177 -2.11 -1.67 -19.85
N ILE A 178 -2.54 -2.48 -20.83
CA ILE A 178 -3.38 -2.09 -21.98
C ILE A 178 -4.86 -2.15 -21.56
N VAL A 179 -5.62 -1.10 -21.89
CA VAL A 179 -7.07 -0.99 -21.58
C VAL A 179 -7.90 -1.13 -22.87
N THR A 180 -8.89 -2.02 -22.85
CA THR A 180 -9.95 -2.11 -23.86
C THR A 180 -11.23 -1.46 -23.35
N VAL A 181 -11.74 -0.44 -24.05
CA VAL A 181 -13.06 0.15 -23.83
C VAL A 181 -14.06 -0.51 -24.79
N LYS A 182 -15.09 -1.16 -24.27
CA LYS A 182 -16.28 -1.53 -25.04
C LYS A 182 -17.31 -0.42 -24.89
N SER A 183 -17.58 0.31 -25.97
CA SER A 183 -18.75 1.17 -26.09
C SER A 183 -19.69 0.53 -27.12
N SER A 184 -20.92 0.23 -26.69
CA SER A 184 -22.02 -0.19 -27.56
C SER A 184 -22.62 1.03 -28.26
N ASN A 185 -23.05 0.82 -29.50
CA ASN A 185 -23.48 1.82 -30.49
C ASN A 185 -24.72 2.64 -30.09
N ASN A 186 -24.80 3.91 -30.51
CA ASN A 186 -25.63 4.37 -31.65
C ASN A 186 -25.67 5.91 -31.73
N ASP A 187 -25.28 6.42 -32.91
CA ASP A 187 -25.70 7.63 -33.65
C ASP A 187 -26.24 8.87 -32.91
N SER A 188 -25.55 10.00 -33.10
CA SER A 188 -25.97 11.14 -33.95
C SER A 188 -25.34 12.46 -33.49
N GLU A 189 -24.87 13.23 -34.48
CA GLU A 189 -24.15 14.48 -34.35
C GLU A 189 -24.93 15.58 -33.61
N SER A 190 -24.31 16.16 -32.58
CA SER A 190 -24.36 17.62 -32.38
C SER A 190 -23.18 18.06 -31.52
N ASN A 191 -22.40 18.99 -32.08
CA ASN A 191 -21.28 19.65 -31.42
C ASN A 191 -21.78 20.44 -30.21
N GLN A 192 -21.72 19.85 -29.03
CA GLN A 192 -21.79 20.57 -27.77
C GLN A 192 -20.72 19.99 -26.86
N TRP A 193 -19.61 20.73 -26.70
CA TRP A 193 -18.62 20.46 -25.68
C TRP A 193 -19.33 20.40 -24.32
N PRO A 194 -19.40 19.24 -23.65
CA PRO A 194 -20.03 19.18 -22.34
C PRO A 194 -19.09 19.87 -21.36
N LYS A 195 -19.65 20.84 -20.63
CA LYS A 195 -19.01 21.57 -19.53
C LYS A 195 -18.17 20.62 -18.68
N LEU A 196 -16.87 20.93 -18.55
CA LEU A 196 -15.91 20.26 -17.68
C LEU A 196 -16.47 20.16 -16.25
N TYR A 197 -17.13 19.05 -15.93
CA TYR A 197 -17.37 18.66 -14.55
C TYR A 197 -16.02 18.25 -13.94
N LYS A 198 -15.33 19.22 -13.35
CA LYS A 198 -14.17 18.98 -12.48
C LYS A 198 -14.67 18.44 -11.13
N VAL A 199 -14.67 17.13 -10.95
CA VAL A 199 -14.97 16.43 -9.67
C VAL A 199 -14.09 15.16 -9.64
N PRO A 200 -13.47 14.64 -8.55
CA PRO A 200 -13.19 15.11 -7.18
C PRO A 200 -11.69 14.96 -6.77
N LEU A 201 -10.72 15.21 -7.66
CA LEU A 201 -9.27 14.99 -7.40
C LEU A 201 -8.75 15.71 -6.13
N TYR A 202 -9.29 16.88 -5.81
CA TYR A 202 -8.85 17.69 -4.67
C TYR A 202 -8.95 16.96 -3.32
N LYS A 203 -9.96 16.12 -3.06
CA LYS A 203 -10.16 15.57 -1.70
C LYS A 203 -9.08 14.55 -1.30
N ILE A 204 -8.60 13.76 -2.26
CA ILE A 204 -7.57 12.74 -2.01
C ILE A 204 -6.18 13.39 -1.99
N GLU A 205 -5.87 14.25 -2.96
CA GLU A 205 -4.58 14.96 -3.00
C GLU A 205 -4.41 15.92 -1.79
N THR A 206 -5.52 16.30 -1.13
CA THR A 206 -5.48 17.11 0.10
C THR A 206 -5.49 16.31 1.40
N CYS A 207 -5.70 14.98 1.36
CA CYS A 207 -5.71 14.16 2.56
C CYS A 207 -4.31 14.09 3.20
N ASN A 208 -4.26 13.87 4.51
CA ASN A 208 -2.99 13.84 5.22
C ASN A 208 -2.12 12.67 4.77
N LEU A 209 -2.72 11.52 4.45
CA LEU A 209 -1.99 10.38 3.92
C LEU A 209 -1.20 10.75 2.66
N TYR A 210 -1.85 11.39 1.69
CA TYR A 210 -1.20 11.80 0.44
C TYR A 210 -0.02 12.73 0.70
N LYS A 211 -0.21 13.74 1.56
CA LYS A 211 0.83 14.70 1.93
C LYS A 211 2.01 14.02 2.63
N ILE A 212 1.74 13.15 3.60
CA ILE A 212 2.76 12.42 4.37
C ILE A 212 3.57 11.53 3.43
N VAL A 213 2.91 10.72 2.60
CA VAL A 213 3.56 9.81 1.66
C VAL A 213 4.36 10.63 0.62
N SER A 214 3.74 11.61 -0.05
CA SER A 214 4.44 12.46 -1.03
C SER A 214 5.69 13.12 -0.43
N ASN A 215 5.59 13.72 0.75
CA ASN A 215 6.74 14.37 1.39
C ASN A 215 7.84 13.37 1.76
N SER A 216 7.47 12.23 2.33
CA SER A 216 8.43 11.18 2.69
C SER A 216 9.16 10.60 1.48
N GLU A 217 8.46 10.40 0.36
CA GLU A 217 9.07 9.85 -0.85
C GLU A 217 9.96 10.87 -1.56
N LYS A 218 9.60 12.16 -1.52
CA LYS A 218 10.47 13.24 -1.99
C LYS A 218 11.75 13.31 -1.17
N HIS A 219 11.63 13.21 0.16
CA HIS A 219 12.79 13.16 1.06
C HIS A 219 13.67 11.94 0.74
N PHE A 220 13.08 10.74 0.65
CA PHE A 220 13.79 9.51 0.29
C PHE A 220 14.57 9.65 -1.02
N VAL A 221 13.95 10.18 -2.07
CA VAL A 221 14.62 10.43 -3.36
C VAL A 221 15.76 11.43 -3.21
N SER A 222 15.57 12.52 -2.46
CA SER A 222 16.63 13.52 -2.26
C SER A 222 17.84 12.94 -1.50
N GLU A 223 17.60 12.12 -0.48
CA GLU A 223 18.64 11.49 0.33
C GLU A 223 19.47 10.49 -0.49
N ASN A 224 18.80 9.75 -1.40
CA ASN A 224 19.41 8.69 -2.22
C ASN A 224 19.94 9.19 -3.59
N LEU A 225 19.90 10.51 -3.84
CA LEU A 225 20.53 11.15 -5.02
C LEU A 225 21.75 12.00 -4.65
N ASN A 226 22.18 11.98 -3.39
CA ASN A 226 23.32 12.74 -2.92
C ASN A 226 24.63 12.24 -3.56
N ASN A 227 25.61 13.15 -3.68
CA ASN A 227 26.92 12.85 -4.29
C ASN A 227 27.73 11.75 -3.55
N SER A 228 27.34 11.42 -2.32
CA SER A 228 27.95 10.35 -1.51
C SER A 228 27.39 8.96 -1.81
N CYS A 229 26.31 8.85 -2.59
CA CYS A 229 25.66 7.58 -2.92
C CYS A 229 26.41 6.82 -4.03
N THR A 230 26.25 5.49 -4.03
CA THR A 230 26.85 4.66 -5.08
C THR A 230 26.12 4.84 -6.41
N ILE A 231 26.81 4.55 -7.52
CA ILE A 231 26.24 4.69 -8.87
C ILE A 231 24.97 3.85 -9.02
N VAL A 232 24.98 2.64 -8.47
CA VAL A 232 23.85 1.69 -8.51
C VAL A 232 22.64 2.24 -7.74
N GLN A 233 22.86 2.74 -6.52
CA GLN A 233 21.82 3.37 -5.70
C GLN A 233 21.18 4.57 -6.41
N ILE A 234 22.00 5.43 -7.03
CA ILE A 234 21.54 6.59 -7.79
C ILE A 234 20.70 6.15 -8.98
N GLU A 235 21.12 5.10 -9.69
CA GLU A 235 20.37 4.58 -10.85
C GLU A 235 18.99 4.07 -10.45
N PHE A 236 18.90 3.23 -9.42
CA PHE A 236 17.60 2.73 -8.93
C PHE A 236 16.71 3.87 -8.42
N THR A 237 17.28 4.84 -7.73
CA THR A 237 16.55 6.02 -7.25
C THR A 237 16.00 6.87 -8.41
N LYS A 238 16.78 7.05 -9.49
CA LYS A 238 16.28 7.73 -10.71
C LYS A 238 15.13 6.97 -11.37
N ARG A 239 15.20 5.64 -11.45
CA ARG A 239 14.09 4.82 -11.96
C ARG A 239 12.85 4.96 -11.07
N TYR A 240 13.03 4.95 -9.75
CA TYR A 240 11.96 5.17 -8.78
C TYR A 240 11.32 6.56 -8.91
N GLN A 241 12.12 7.62 -9.02
CA GLN A 241 11.65 8.98 -9.24
C GLN A 241 10.83 9.12 -10.53
N LYS A 242 11.28 8.50 -11.63
CA LYS A 242 10.50 8.44 -12.88
C LYS A 242 9.16 7.76 -12.67
N TRP A 243 9.12 6.63 -11.97
CA TRP A 243 7.88 5.94 -11.64
C TRP A 243 6.94 6.81 -10.80
N MET A 244 7.44 7.50 -9.78
CA MET A 244 6.64 8.43 -8.98
C MET A 244 6.01 9.54 -9.84
N LYS A 245 6.79 10.10 -10.77
CA LYS A 245 6.33 11.19 -11.64
C LYS A 245 5.33 10.74 -12.70
N TYR A 246 5.60 9.63 -13.37
CA TYR A 246 4.84 9.21 -14.57
C TYR A 246 3.77 8.16 -14.31
N VAL A 247 3.84 7.42 -13.21
CA VAL A 247 2.84 6.40 -12.87
C VAL A 247 1.94 6.97 -11.79
N ILE A 248 2.51 7.35 -10.64
CA ILE A 248 1.73 7.86 -9.52
C ILE A 248 1.25 9.31 -9.75
N GLY A 249 2.07 10.14 -10.39
CA GLY A 249 1.74 11.55 -10.61
C GLY A 249 2.12 12.46 -9.45
N PHE A 250 3.08 12.05 -8.60
CA PHE A 250 3.70 12.98 -7.65
C PHE A 250 4.55 13.98 -8.44
N GLU A 251 4.16 15.25 -8.40
CA GLU A 251 4.91 16.38 -9.00
C GLU A 251 6.02 16.89 -8.08
#